data_AF-A0A8J8G8V9-F1
#
_entry.id   AF-A0A8J8G8V9-F1
#
_cell.length_a   1.000
_cell.length_b   1.000
_cell.length_c   1.000
_cell.angle_alpha   90.00
_cell.angle_beta   90.00
_cell.angle_gamma   90.00
#
_symmetry.space_group_name_H-M   'P 1'
#
loop_
_entity.id
_entity.type
_entity.pdbx_description
1 polymer ?
#
loop_
_entity_poly.entity_id
_entity_poly.type
_entity_poly.pdbx_seq_one_letter_code
_entity_poly.pdbx_strand_id
1 'polypeptide(L)'
;MKKLIILCLILMLSFSYGQKNLKYIEVGFSSICCGTPSSQPIIDYIKNFQKQNKLKNFEIWKESGLGYEGEYALYIGIDQLNKRKKALFLTELKSISETFNKNRNNNHDGYINIGEVLISKESIIKNKEKPRNRFSKTTVFKY
;
A
#
# COMPACT_ATOMS: atom_id res chain seq x y z
N MET A 1 -30.19 -3.14 41.54
CA MET A 1 -28.81 -3.61 41.19
C MET A 1 -28.77 -4.52 39.95
N LYS A 2 -29.68 -5.51 39.80
CA LYS A 2 -29.69 -6.43 38.63
C LYS A 2 -29.89 -5.75 37.26
N LYS A 3 -30.67 -4.65 37.21
CA LYS A 3 -30.93 -3.89 35.96
C LYS A 3 -29.70 -3.13 35.43
N LEU A 4 -28.75 -2.78 36.29
CA LEU A 4 -27.50 -2.08 35.91
C LEU A 4 -26.48 -3.04 35.26
N ILE A 5 -26.45 -4.30 35.70
CA ILE A 5 -25.59 -5.34 35.13
C ILE A 5 -26.00 -5.67 33.70
N ILE A 6 -27.31 -5.75 33.44
CA ILE A 6 -27.85 -6.03 32.10
C ILE A 6 -27.53 -4.87 31.13
N LEU A 7 -27.62 -3.61 31.58
CA LEU A 7 -27.29 -2.45 30.75
C LEU A 7 -25.80 -2.41 30.39
N CYS A 8 -24.92 -2.79 31.31
CA CYS A 8 -23.47 -2.86 31.07
C CYS A 8 -23.12 -3.97 30.07
N LEU A 9 -23.78 -5.13 30.14
CA LEU A 9 -23.59 -6.23 29.20
C LEU A 9 -24.01 -5.87 27.76
N ILE A 10 -25.12 -5.12 27.61
CA ILE A 10 -25.62 -4.68 26.30
C ILE A 10 -24.67 -3.63 25.68
N LEU A 11 -24.05 -2.78 26.49
CA LEU A 11 -23.11 -1.76 26.01
C LEU A 11 -21.76 -2.35 25.54
N MET A 12 -21.30 -3.46 26.12
CA MET A 12 -20.03 -4.09 25.70
C MET A 12 -20.13 -4.85 24.37
N LEU A 13 -21.32 -5.30 23.97
CA LEU A 13 -21.52 -6.04 22.71
C LEU A 13 -21.46 -5.16 21.45
N SER A 14 -21.57 -3.83 21.58
CA SER A 14 -21.56 -2.91 20.44
C SER A 14 -20.15 -2.45 20.01
N PHE A 15 -19.10 -2.80 20.76
CA PHE A 15 -17.72 -2.44 20.42
C PHE A 15 -17.00 -3.43 19.48
N SER A 16 -17.62 -4.57 19.14
CA SER A 16 -16.95 -5.64 18.38
C SER A 16 -17.04 -5.53 16.85
N TYR A 17 -17.66 -4.48 16.29
CA TYR A 17 -17.85 -4.34 14.84
C TYR A 17 -17.17 -3.07 14.30
N GLY A 18 -15.84 -3.08 14.25
CA GLY A 18 -15.06 -1.95 13.75
C GLY A 18 -13.80 -2.30 12.95
N GLN A 19 -13.52 -3.59 12.70
CA GLN A 19 -12.39 -3.98 11.85
C GLN A 19 -12.72 -3.67 10.40
N LYS A 20 -12.45 -2.42 9.98
CA LYS A 20 -12.41 -2.06 8.57
C LYS A 20 -11.35 -2.94 7.93
N ASN A 21 -11.75 -3.83 7.03
CA ASN A 21 -10.84 -4.68 6.26
C ASN A 21 -10.13 -3.79 5.23
N LEU A 22 -9.11 -3.06 5.71
CA LEU A 22 -8.40 -2.06 4.92
C LEU A 22 -7.60 -2.77 3.84
N LYS A 23 -7.82 -2.36 2.58
CA LYS A 23 -7.23 -2.98 1.40
C LYS A 23 -6.16 -2.06 0.80
N TYR A 24 -5.05 -2.67 0.43
CA TYR A 24 -3.90 -1.99 -0.14
C TYR A 24 -3.55 -2.54 -1.51
N ILE A 25 -3.13 -1.67 -2.42
CA ILE A 25 -2.46 -2.06 -3.65
C ILE A 25 -0.95 -2.10 -3.37
N GLU A 26 -0.30 -3.19 -3.75
CA GLU A 26 1.15 -3.32 -3.70
C GLU A 26 1.79 -2.74 -4.98
N VAL A 27 2.82 -1.92 -4.80
CA VAL A 27 3.69 -1.42 -5.86
C VAL A 27 5.13 -1.81 -5.52
N GLY A 28 5.67 -2.80 -6.21
CA GLY A 28 7.03 -3.28 -6.03
C GLY A 28 8.03 -2.49 -6.89
N PHE A 29 9.20 -2.22 -6.32
CA PHE A 29 10.33 -1.60 -6.97
C PHE A 29 11.49 -2.59 -6.90
N SER A 30 11.84 -3.15 -8.05
CA SER A 30 12.84 -4.21 -8.19
C SER A 30 14.05 -3.68 -8.94
N SER A 31 15.23 -4.25 -8.69
CA SER A 31 16.43 -3.96 -9.45
C SER A 31 16.80 -5.12 -10.38
N ILE A 32 17.64 -4.82 -11.37
CA ILE A 32 18.34 -5.78 -12.22
C ILE A 32 19.84 -5.67 -11.98
N CYS A 33 20.35 -4.43 -12.01
CA CYS A 33 21.64 -4.09 -11.42
C CYS A 33 21.62 -2.64 -10.94
N CYS A 34 22.47 -2.32 -9.96
CA CYS A 34 22.76 -0.95 -9.54
C CYS A 34 21.58 -0.17 -8.94
N GLY A 35 20.58 -0.89 -8.38
CA GLY A 35 19.56 -0.29 -7.53
C GLY A 35 18.17 -0.13 -8.14
N THR A 36 17.23 0.30 -7.31
CA THR A 36 15.81 0.39 -7.70
C THR A 36 15.46 1.66 -8.46
N PRO A 37 14.38 1.62 -9.28
CA PRO A 37 13.86 2.83 -9.88
C PRO A 37 13.25 3.75 -8.83
N SER A 38 13.21 5.05 -9.17
CA SER A 38 12.60 6.07 -8.33
C SER A 38 11.08 5.83 -8.16
N SER A 39 10.56 6.02 -6.95
CA SER A 39 9.11 6.01 -6.69
C SER A 39 8.38 7.24 -7.23
N GLN A 40 9.10 8.25 -7.69
CA GLN A 40 8.55 9.57 -8.00
C GLN A 40 7.39 9.55 -9.01
N PRO A 41 7.42 8.77 -10.11
CA PRO A 41 6.27 8.68 -11.03
C PRO A 41 4.98 8.21 -10.33
N ILE A 42 5.11 7.27 -9.41
CA ILE A 42 3.98 6.73 -8.63
C ILE A 42 3.51 7.76 -7.60
N ILE A 43 4.43 8.41 -6.89
CA ILE A 43 4.10 9.42 -5.87
C ILE A 43 3.45 10.67 -6.49
N ASP A 44 3.97 11.15 -7.62
CA ASP A 44 3.43 12.32 -8.31
C ASP A 44 2.02 12.03 -8.83
N TYR A 45 1.81 10.83 -9.38
CA TYR A 45 0.48 10.36 -9.74
C TYR A 45 -0.47 10.32 -8.53
N ILE A 46 -0.06 9.76 -7.39
CA ILE A 46 -0.89 9.72 -6.18
C ILE A 46 -1.28 11.14 -5.76
N LYS A 47 -0.32 12.07 -5.69
CA LYS A 47 -0.56 13.48 -5.35
C LYS A 47 -1.55 14.15 -6.29
N ASN A 48 -1.38 13.93 -7.59
CA ASN A 48 -2.28 14.47 -8.62
C ASN A 48 -3.69 13.87 -8.51
N PHE A 49 -3.80 12.56 -8.36
CA PHE A 49 -5.08 11.87 -8.21
C PHE A 49 -5.82 12.36 -6.97
N GLN A 50 -5.13 12.57 -5.85
CA GLN A 50 -5.69 13.15 -4.62
C GLN A 50 -6.27 14.53 -4.86
N LYS A 51 -5.46 15.42 -5.45
CA LYS A 51 -5.85 16.81 -5.72
C LYS A 51 -7.06 16.88 -6.64
N GLN A 52 -7.03 16.15 -7.76
CA GLN A 52 -8.11 16.13 -8.74
C GLN A 52 -9.41 15.59 -8.16
N ASN A 53 -9.33 14.57 -7.29
CA ASN A 53 -10.50 13.92 -6.72
C ASN A 53 -10.91 14.46 -5.34
N LYS A 54 -10.26 15.52 -4.84
CA LYS A 54 -10.46 16.14 -3.52
C LYS A 54 -10.44 15.11 -2.37
N LEU A 55 -9.47 14.20 -2.42
CA LEU A 55 -9.32 13.11 -1.45
C LEU A 55 -8.43 13.51 -0.28
N LYS A 56 -8.53 12.76 0.82
CA LYS A 56 -7.57 12.85 1.92
C LYS A 56 -6.25 12.19 1.53
N ASN A 57 -5.24 12.40 2.38
CA ASN A 57 -3.94 11.75 2.20
C ASN A 57 -4.11 10.22 2.21
N PHE A 58 -3.57 9.53 1.19
CA PHE A 58 -3.51 8.07 1.20
C PHE A 58 -2.58 7.62 2.32
N GLU A 59 -2.99 6.60 3.08
CA GLU A 59 -2.07 5.86 3.94
C GLU A 59 -1.18 5.01 3.04
N ILE A 60 0.13 5.19 3.13
CA ILE A 60 1.11 4.39 2.41
C ILE A 60 2.04 3.74 3.42
N TRP A 61 2.26 2.44 3.29
CA TRP A 61 3.31 1.72 4.00
C TRP A 61 4.46 1.42 3.04
N LYS A 62 5.70 1.53 3.50
CA LYS A 62 6.90 1.10 2.78
C LYS A 62 7.50 -0.10 3.49
N GLU A 63 7.67 -1.20 2.75
CA GLU A 63 8.48 -2.34 3.16
C GLU A 63 9.79 -2.30 2.37
N SER A 64 10.89 -1.95 3.03
CA SER A 64 12.24 -1.96 2.46
C SER A 64 12.96 -3.28 2.72
N GLY A 65 14.11 -3.52 2.09
CA GLY A 65 14.95 -4.69 2.36
C GLY A 65 14.37 -5.97 1.77
N LEU A 66 13.69 -5.85 0.63
CA LEU A 66 13.12 -6.98 -0.10
C LEU A 66 14.15 -7.68 -1.00
N GLY A 67 15.34 -7.09 -1.17
CA GLY A 67 16.45 -7.65 -1.91
C GLY A 67 17.78 -6.96 -1.55
N TYR A 68 18.83 -7.25 -2.32
CA TYR A 68 20.19 -6.81 -2.02
C TYR A 68 20.54 -5.42 -2.56
N GLU A 69 19.78 -4.91 -3.52
CA GLU A 69 20.06 -3.65 -4.22
C GLU A 69 19.09 -2.52 -3.80
N GLY A 70 18.39 -2.72 -2.69
CA GLY A 70 17.47 -1.74 -2.13
C GLY A 70 16.04 -1.90 -2.63
N GLU A 71 15.65 -3.10 -3.04
CA GLU A 71 14.27 -3.45 -3.41
C GLU A 71 13.30 -3.18 -2.27
N TYR A 72 12.15 -2.63 -2.62
CA TYR A 72 11.11 -2.24 -1.68
C TYR A 72 9.73 -2.31 -2.32
N ALA A 73 8.71 -2.33 -1.48
CA ALA A 73 7.32 -2.25 -1.90
C ALA A 73 6.64 -1.07 -1.18
N LEU A 74 5.71 -0.42 -1.90
CA LEU A 74 4.76 0.52 -1.34
C LEU A 74 3.37 -0.15 -1.29
N TYR A 75 2.70 -0.05 -0.15
CA TYR A 75 1.32 -0.50 0.03
C TYR A 75 0.41 0.71 0.17
N ILE A 76 -0.43 0.96 -0.84
CA ILE A 76 -1.26 2.17 -0.94
C ILE A 76 -2.70 1.84 -0.53
N GLY A 77 -3.20 2.44 0.55
CA GLY A 77 -4.51 2.14 1.12
C GLY A 77 -5.67 2.77 0.32
N ILE A 78 -6.51 1.94 -0.31
CA ILE A 78 -7.52 2.40 -1.27
C ILE A 78 -8.93 2.52 -0.69
N ASP A 79 -9.10 2.44 0.62
CA ASP A 79 -10.42 2.36 1.26
C ASP A 79 -11.26 3.63 1.11
N GLN A 80 -10.61 4.78 0.90
CA GLN A 80 -11.31 6.04 0.61
C GLN A 80 -11.91 6.11 -0.81
N LEU A 81 -11.58 5.15 -1.68
CA LEU A 81 -12.01 5.14 -3.07
C LEU A 81 -13.29 4.31 -3.24
N ASN A 82 -14.26 4.84 -4.00
CA ASN A 82 -15.39 4.05 -4.46
C ASN A 82 -14.96 3.07 -5.58
N LYS A 83 -15.83 2.11 -5.94
CA LYS A 83 -15.52 1.07 -6.93
C LYS A 83 -14.97 1.63 -8.25
N ARG A 84 -15.56 2.70 -8.79
CA ARG A 84 -15.12 3.34 -10.05
C ARG A 84 -13.75 3.98 -9.90
N LYS A 85 -13.53 4.74 -8.83
CA LYS A 85 -12.22 5.36 -8.55
C LYS A 85 -11.14 4.33 -8.27
N LYS A 86 -11.45 3.21 -7.61
CA LYS A 86 -10.52 2.08 -7.42
C LYS A 86 -10.06 1.48 -8.74
N ALA A 87 -11.01 1.22 -9.65
CA ALA A 87 -10.71 0.67 -10.96
C ALA A 87 -9.84 1.64 -11.77
N LEU A 88 -10.24 2.91 -11.87
CA LEU A 88 -9.45 3.95 -12.55
C LEU A 88 -8.06 4.05 -11.94
N PHE A 89 -7.98 4.12 -10.61
CA PHE A 89 -6.72 4.28 -9.90
C PHE A 89 -5.73 3.15 -10.19
N LEU A 90 -6.22 1.90 -10.19
CA LEU A 90 -5.41 0.72 -10.51
C LEU A 90 -5.00 0.70 -11.99
N THR A 91 -5.91 1.02 -12.91
CA THR A 91 -5.62 1.08 -14.35
C THR A 91 -4.54 2.12 -14.66
N GLU A 92 -4.63 3.31 -14.08
CA GLU A 92 -3.62 4.36 -14.29
C GLU A 92 -2.27 4.00 -13.65
N LEU A 93 -2.25 3.41 -12.45
CA LEU A 93 -1.01 2.87 -11.85
C LEU A 93 -0.33 1.84 -12.76
N LYS A 94 -1.10 0.89 -13.31
CA LYS A 94 -0.58 -0.12 -14.25
C LYS A 94 -0.03 0.55 -15.50
N SER A 95 -0.75 1.49 -16.09
CA SER A 95 -0.30 2.22 -17.28
C SER A 95 1.01 3.01 -17.04
N ILE A 96 1.17 3.64 -15.88
CA ILE A 96 2.41 4.33 -15.50
C ILE A 96 3.56 3.31 -15.38
N SER A 97 3.32 2.19 -14.69
CA SER A 97 4.30 1.13 -14.53
C SER A 97 4.73 0.51 -15.86
N GLU A 98 3.78 0.24 -16.76
CA GLU A 98 4.04 -0.30 -18.09
C GLU A 98 4.82 0.69 -18.95
N THR A 99 4.45 1.97 -18.92
CA THR A 99 5.15 3.02 -19.66
C THR A 99 6.59 3.17 -19.16
N PHE A 100 6.80 3.18 -17.84
CA PHE A 100 8.14 3.18 -17.25
C PHE A 100 8.93 1.94 -17.69
N ASN A 101 8.36 0.75 -17.53
CA ASN A 101 9.02 -0.52 -17.85
C ASN A 101 9.31 -0.70 -19.34
N LYS A 102 8.57 -0.04 -20.24
CA LYS A 102 8.81 -0.04 -21.68
C LYS A 102 9.98 0.87 -22.06
N ASN A 103 10.15 1.98 -21.35
CA ASN A 103 11.14 3.02 -21.68
C ASN A 103 12.48 2.84 -20.94
N ARG A 104 12.55 1.93 -19.96
CA ARG A 104 13.78 1.63 -19.21
C ARG A 104 14.79 0.85 -20.05
N ASN A 105 16.07 0.90 -19.68
CA ASN A 105 17.06 -0.04 -20.19
C ASN A 105 16.89 -1.42 -19.53
N ASN A 106 16.43 -2.41 -20.29
CA ASN A 106 16.10 -3.73 -19.75
C ASN A 106 17.27 -4.49 -19.11
N ASN A 107 18.52 -4.13 -19.44
CA ASN A 107 19.71 -4.82 -18.93
C ASN A 107 20.32 -4.14 -17.70
N HIS A 108 19.85 -2.94 -17.37
CA HIS A 108 20.47 -2.12 -16.33
C HIS A 108 19.44 -1.60 -15.34
N ASP A 109 18.38 -0.99 -15.85
CA ASP A 109 17.41 -0.32 -15.02
C ASP A 109 16.44 -1.32 -14.40
N GLY A 110 16.20 -1.16 -13.09
CA GLY A 110 15.15 -1.87 -12.39
C GLY A 110 13.75 -1.57 -12.94
N TYR A 111 12.75 -2.26 -12.41
CA TYR A 111 11.38 -2.19 -12.91
C TYR A 111 10.37 -1.99 -11.78
N ILE A 112 9.19 -1.50 -12.15
CA ILE A 112 8.06 -1.31 -11.24
C ILE A 112 7.05 -2.43 -11.52
N ASN A 113 6.47 -3.01 -10.48
CA ASN A 113 5.42 -4.02 -10.60
C ASN A 113 4.19 -3.63 -9.78
N ILE A 114 3.00 -3.86 -10.32
CA ILE A 114 1.73 -3.61 -9.61
C ILE A 114 1.13 -4.96 -9.21
N GLY A 115 0.91 -5.15 -7.91
CA GLY A 115 0.31 -6.38 -7.39
C GLY A 115 -1.11 -6.60 -7.93
N GLU A 116 -1.41 -7.84 -8.32
CA GLU A 116 -2.73 -8.22 -8.84
C GLU A 116 -3.76 -8.42 -7.73
N VAL A 117 -3.29 -8.76 -6.53
CA VAL A 117 -4.11 -9.06 -5.36
C VAL A 117 -4.02 -7.92 -4.36
N LEU A 118 -5.16 -7.55 -3.79
CA LEU A 118 -5.22 -6.57 -2.72
C LEU A 118 -4.68 -7.17 -1.42
N ILE A 119 -3.74 -6.45 -0.79
CA ILE A 119 -3.13 -6.83 0.47
C ILE A 119 -3.98 -6.30 1.62
N SER A 120 -4.15 -7.09 2.68
CA SER A 120 -4.87 -6.65 3.88
C SER A 120 -3.93 -5.96 4.86
N LYS A 121 -4.48 -5.08 5.72
CA LYS A 121 -3.69 -4.39 6.75
C LYS A 121 -3.01 -5.36 7.70
N GLU A 122 -3.68 -6.46 8.03
CA GLU A 122 -3.17 -7.48 8.94
C GLU A 122 -1.87 -8.09 8.41
N SER A 123 -1.79 -8.34 7.09
CA SER A 123 -0.56 -8.81 6.44
C SER A 123 0.58 -7.80 6.55
N ILE A 124 0.30 -6.50 6.38
CA ILE A 124 1.30 -5.44 6.49
C ILE A 124 1.80 -5.31 7.94
N ILE A 125 0.88 -5.36 8.91
CA ILE A 125 1.22 -5.32 10.35
C ILE A 125 2.06 -6.54 10.73
N LYS A 126 1.68 -7.73 10.24
CA LYS A 126 2.47 -8.95 10.45
C LYS A 126 3.89 -8.80 9.91
N ASN A 127 4.07 -8.23 8.71
CA ASN A 127 5.42 -7.98 8.17
C ASN A 127 6.21 -6.95 8.99
N LYS A 128 5.52 -5.99 9.62
CA LYS A 128 6.16 -5.03 10.54
C LYS A 128 6.64 -5.70 11.83
N GLU A 129 5.82 -6.55 12.44
CA GLU A 129 6.12 -7.22 13.70
C GLU A 129 7.11 -8.39 13.52
N LYS A 130 6.96 -9.11 12.40
CA LYS A 130 7.80 -10.22 12.00
C LYS A 130 8.31 -9.98 10.57
N PRO A 131 9.42 -9.24 10.41
CA PRO A 131 10.04 -8.99 9.12
C PRO A 131 10.30 -10.27 8.34
N ARG A 132 10.15 -10.21 7.01
CA ARG A 132 10.37 -11.38 6.12
C ARG A 132 11.81 -11.89 6.16
N ASN A 133 12.75 -11.00 6.44
CA ASN A 133 14.17 -11.28 6.58
C ASN A 133 14.80 -10.25 7.54
N ARG A 134 16.08 -10.44 7.89
CA ARG A 134 16.79 -9.57 8.84
C ARG A 134 16.96 -8.11 8.40
N PHE A 135 16.82 -7.83 7.11
CA PHE A 135 16.97 -6.49 6.52
C PHE A 135 15.62 -5.82 6.27
N SER A 136 14.54 -6.61 6.19
CA SER A 136 13.22 -6.08 5.89
C SER A 136 12.72 -5.18 7.02
N LYS A 137 12.11 -4.05 6.63
CA LYS A 137 11.53 -3.10 7.58
C LYS A 137 10.30 -2.46 6.99
N THR A 138 9.19 -2.55 7.72
CA THR A 138 7.92 -1.97 7.32
C THR A 138 7.62 -0.71 8.13
N THR A 139 7.39 0.41 7.46
CA THR A 139 7.14 1.72 8.08
C THR A 139 6.04 2.48 7.37
N VAL A 140 5.41 3.43 8.06
CA VAL A 140 4.49 4.37 7.41
C VAL A 140 5.31 5.33 6.57
N PHE A 141 4.97 5.44 5.28
CA PHE A 141 5.66 6.27 4.32
C PHE A 141 5.01 7.65 4.26
N LYS A 142 5.82 8.69 4.48
CA LYS A 142 5.42 10.09 4.33
C LYS A 142 6.00 10.62 3.02
N TYR A 143 5.17 11.25 2.19
CA TYR A 143 5.48 11.66 0.82
C TYR A 143 4.96 13.06 0.51
#